data_AF-X1VRB5-F1
#
_entry.id   AF-X1VRB5-F1
#
_cell.length_a   1.000
_cell.length_b   1.000
_cell.length_c   1.000
_cell.angle_alpha   90.00
_cell.angle_beta   90.00
_cell.angle_gamma   90.00
#
_symmetry.space_group_name_H-M   'P 1'
#
loop_
_entity.id
_entity.type
_entity.pdbx_description
1 polymer ?
#
loop_
_entity_poly.entity_id
_entity_poly.type
_entity_poly.pdbx_seq_one_letter_code
_entity_poly.pdbx_strand_id
1 'polypeptide(L)'
;MREKEPTKRSIRGLPRLYQKYTGHDNNRDFYMVTQPETEAVNRVLYREWFPQIVYNQHQSGPAGTVLFAPPFRDPFNYCFDPLVPLGIEFVGAAMHSRFVAEGKAGTTMRSGARYSTWWNGGLRTTTYYHNMIGILTETIGNPTPMEIP
;
A
#
# COMPACT_ATOMS: atom_id res chain seq x y z
N MET A 1 -5.27 11.23 24.59
CA MET A 1 -3.93 10.61 24.50
C MET A 1 -3.38 10.47 25.90
N ARG A 2 -2.66 9.39 26.22
CA ARG A 2 -2.20 9.05 27.58
C ARG A 2 -1.35 10.15 28.22
N GLU A 3 -0.51 10.80 27.43
CA GLU A 3 0.33 11.94 27.87
C GLU A 3 -0.37 13.28 27.62
N LYS A 4 -0.36 14.16 28.62
CA LYS A 4 -0.95 15.50 28.51
C LYS A 4 -0.13 16.40 27.58
N GLU A 5 1.20 16.38 27.73
CA GLU A 5 2.14 17.15 26.90
C GLU A 5 2.13 16.66 25.45
N PRO A 6 1.79 17.52 24.46
CA PRO A 6 1.66 17.12 23.07
C PRO A 6 2.89 16.41 22.50
N THR A 7 4.10 16.85 22.85
CA THR A 7 5.38 16.31 22.37
C THR A 7 5.69 14.90 22.89
N LYS A 8 5.08 14.51 24.02
CA LYS A 8 5.24 13.17 24.62
C LYS A 8 4.13 12.21 24.20
N ARG A 9 3.10 12.69 23.51
CA ARG A 9 2.01 11.83 23.03
C ARG A 9 2.57 10.79 22.06
N SER A 10 2.20 9.54 22.29
CA SER A 10 2.64 8.42 21.48
C SER A 10 1.47 7.48 21.19
N ILE A 11 1.53 6.86 20.02
CA ILE A 11 0.66 5.74 19.63
C ILE A 11 1.20 4.39 20.10
N ARG A 12 2.36 4.36 20.77
CA ARG A 12 2.94 3.14 21.35
C ARG A 12 2.28 2.81 22.68
N GLY A 13 2.02 1.52 22.93
CA GLY A 13 1.46 1.04 24.19
C GLY A 13 0.01 1.51 24.43
N LEU A 14 -0.78 1.67 23.37
CA LEU A 14 -2.21 1.92 23.49
C LEU A 14 -2.87 0.71 24.17
N PRO A 15 -3.74 0.90 25.18
CA PRO A 15 -4.38 -0.19 25.91
C PRO A 15 -5.51 -0.85 25.12
N ARG A 16 -5.73 -0.44 23.87
CA ARG A 16 -6.75 -0.97 22.97
C ARG A 16 -6.17 -1.18 21.59
N LEU A 17 -6.69 -2.20 20.92
CA LEU A 17 -6.44 -2.45 19.50
C LEU A 17 -7.02 -1.32 18.64
N TYR A 18 -6.43 -1.12 17.47
CA TYR A 18 -6.86 -0.11 16.50
C TYR A 18 -8.24 -0.45 15.93
N GLN A 19 -8.43 -1.71 15.54
CA GLN A 19 -9.70 -2.30 15.13
C GLN A 19 -10.07 -3.42 16.12
N LYS A 20 -11.35 -3.49 16.51
CA LYS A 20 -11.84 -4.36 17.60
C LYS A 20 -11.65 -5.86 17.35
N TYR A 21 -11.81 -6.28 16.10
CA TYR A 21 -11.80 -7.67 15.63
C TYR A 21 -10.49 -8.08 14.96
N THR A 22 -9.85 -7.19 14.19
CA THR A 22 -8.66 -7.51 13.38
C THR A 22 -7.40 -6.76 13.80
N GLY A 23 -7.48 -5.96 14.86
CA GLY A 23 -6.33 -5.25 15.39
C GLY A 23 -5.79 -4.23 14.41
N HIS A 24 -4.57 -4.44 13.93
CA HIS A 24 -3.88 -3.52 13.02
C HIS A 24 -3.98 -3.96 11.56
N ASP A 25 -4.36 -5.21 11.27
CA ASP A 25 -4.27 -5.77 9.93
C ASP A 25 -5.63 -5.96 9.27
N ASN A 26 -6.20 -4.86 8.79
CA ASN A 26 -7.37 -4.89 7.91
C ASN A 26 -6.99 -5.20 6.45
N ASN A 27 -5.71 -5.11 6.08
CA ASN A 27 -5.21 -5.33 4.72
C ASN A 27 -4.88 -6.82 4.44
N ARG A 28 -5.55 -7.73 5.14
CA ARG A 28 -5.61 -9.18 4.84
C ARG A 28 -7.03 -9.70 4.64
N ASP A 29 -8.02 -8.84 4.85
CA ASP A 29 -9.42 -9.22 4.83
C ASP A 29 -10.11 -8.95 3.48
N PHE A 30 -9.43 -8.32 2.52
CA PHE A 30 -10.05 -7.94 1.24
C PHE A 30 -10.50 -9.11 0.38
N TYR A 31 -10.05 -10.35 0.67
CA TYR A 31 -10.52 -11.56 -0.02
C TYR A 31 -11.70 -12.26 0.70
N MET A 32 -11.75 -12.23 2.04
CA MET A 32 -12.83 -12.86 2.83
C MET A 32 -13.98 -11.92 3.11
N VAL A 33 -13.71 -10.63 3.20
CA VAL A 33 -14.68 -9.56 3.44
C VAL A 33 -15.45 -9.80 4.74
N THR A 34 -14.73 -10.02 5.85
CA THR A 34 -15.33 -10.26 7.17
C THR A 34 -15.59 -8.99 7.95
N GLN A 35 -15.03 -7.85 7.52
CA GLN A 35 -15.15 -6.56 8.20
C GLN A 35 -16.03 -5.58 7.41
N PRO A 36 -16.81 -4.71 8.09
CA PRO A 36 -17.65 -3.72 7.42
C PRO A 36 -16.83 -2.73 6.57
N GLU A 37 -15.58 -2.44 6.96
CA GLU A 37 -14.70 -1.56 6.19
C GLU A 37 -14.29 -2.17 4.85
N THR A 38 -13.92 -3.46 4.83
CA THR A 38 -13.56 -4.15 3.59
C THR A 38 -14.79 -4.41 2.72
N GLU A 39 -15.95 -4.69 3.33
CA GLU A 39 -17.24 -4.79 2.62
C GLU A 39 -17.58 -3.49 1.90
N ALA A 40 -17.47 -2.35 2.59
CA ALA A 40 -17.75 -1.04 2.01
C ALA A 40 -16.84 -0.73 0.83
N VAL A 41 -15.54 -0.99 0.95
CA VAL A 41 -14.58 -0.75 -0.13
C VAL A 41 -14.82 -1.71 -1.30
N ASN A 42 -14.99 -3.00 -1.04
CA ASN A 42 -15.20 -4.00 -2.10
C ASN A 42 -16.51 -3.79 -2.86
N ARG A 43 -17.55 -3.25 -2.21
CA ARG A 43 -18.78 -2.86 -2.91
C ARG A 43 -18.50 -1.78 -3.97
N VAL A 44 -17.74 -0.74 -3.62
CA VAL A 44 -17.35 0.30 -4.58
C VAL A 44 -16.47 -0.28 -5.70
N LEU A 45 -15.42 -1.03 -5.33
CA LEU A 45 -14.48 -1.57 -6.30
C LEU A 45 -15.13 -2.55 -7.29
N TYR A 46 -15.95 -3.48 -6.79
CA TYR A 46 -16.36 -4.66 -7.58
C TYR A 46 -17.84 -4.73 -7.90
N ARG A 47 -18.66 -3.77 -7.46
CA ARG A 47 -20.11 -3.75 -7.73
C ARG A 47 -20.62 -2.43 -8.28
N GLU A 48 -20.02 -1.30 -7.90
CA GLU A 48 -20.54 0.02 -8.26
C GLU A 48 -19.68 0.74 -9.30
N TRP A 49 -18.35 0.84 -9.09
CA TRP A 49 -17.51 1.75 -9.88
C TRP A 49 -16.57 1.07 -10.88
N PHE A 50 -15.94 -0.05 -10.52
CA PHE A 50 -14.98 -0.76 -11.38
C PHE A 50 -13.79 0.12 -11.85
N PRO A 51 -12.99 0.66 -10.91
CA PRO A 51 -11.92 1.59 -11.25
C PRO A 51 -10.80 0.94 -12.08
N GLN A 52 -10.15 1.73 -12.94
CA GLN A 52 -9.00 1.28 -13.73
C GLN A 52 -7.70 1.24 -12.92
N ILE A 53 -7.55 2.17 -11.96
CA ILE A 53 -6.39 2.26 -11.06
C ILE A 53 -6.90 2.30 -9.64
N VAL A 54 -6.32 1.46 -8.78
CA VAL A 54 -6.58 1.45 -7.34
C VAL A 54 -5.29 1.79 -6.60
N TYR A 55 -5.30 2.85 -5.81
CA TYR A 55 -4.14 3.31 -5.06
C TYR A 55 -4.29 3.03 -3.57
N ASN A 56 -3.42 2.18 -3.03
CA ASN A 56 -3.38 1.79 -1.64
C ASN A 56 -2.18 2.42 -0.93
N GLN A 57 -2.40 3.46 -0.13
CA GLN A 57 -1.35 4.19 0.58
C GLN A 57 -0.98 3.48 1.88
N HIS A 58 0.32 3.38 2.16
CA HIS A 58 0.87 2.81 3.39
C HIS A 58 2.02 3.65 3.95
N GLN A 59 2.30 3.41 5.23
CA GLN A 59 3.45 3.91 5.98
C GLN A 59 3.85 2.84 7.02
N SER A 60 5.13 2.60 7.32
CA SER A 60 6.32 3.30 6.82
C SER A 60 7.03 2.52 5.70
N GLY A 61 7.65 3.28 4.79
CA GLY A 61 8.57 2.77 3.76
C GLY A 61 9.77 1.97 4.29
N PRO A 62 10.45 1.21 3.40
CA PRO A 62 11.69 0.50 3.73
C PRO A 62 12.76 1.42 4.34
N ALA A 63 13.58 0.88 5.24
CA ALA A 63 14.71 1.61 5.81
C ALA A 63 15.64 2.17 4.72
N GLY A 64 16.13 3.39 4.90
CA GLY A 64 16.99 4.07 3.93
C GLY A 64 16.25 4.73 2.75
N THR A 65 14.90 4.77 2.76
CA THR A 65 14.11 5.29 1.64
C THR A 65 13.06 6.31 2.10
N VAL A 66 12.70 7.24 1.21
CA VAL A 66 11.59 8.19 1.42
C VAL A 66 10.25 7.56 0.98
N LEU A 67 10.27 6.80 -0.10
CA LEU A 67 9.07 6.23 -0.71
C LEU A 67 9.41 4.94 -1.42
N PHE A 68 8.68 3.86 -1.14
CA PHE A 68 8.54 2.80 -2.13
C PHE A 68 7.35 3.10 -3.04
N ALA A 69 7.53 2.93 -4.34
CA ALA A 69 6.46 2.91 -5.34
C ALA A 69 6.67 1.72 -6.29
N PRO A 70 5.61 1.18 -6.92
CA PRO A 70 5.77 0.14 -7.94
C PRO A 70 6.73 0.61 -9.04
N PRO A 71 7.38 -0.32 -9.75
CA PRO A 71 6.99 -1.73 -9.91
C PRO A 71 7.40 -2.70 -8.78
N PHE A 72 6.75 -3.85 -8.75
CA PHE A 72 6.95 -4.91 -7.76
C PHE A 72 8.05 -5.89 -8.18
N ARG A 73 8.54 -6.69 -7.23
CA ARG A 73 9.56 -7.71 -7.51
C ARG A 73 8.96 -8.90 -8.27
N ASP A 74 9.66 -9.32 -9.31
CA ASP A 74 9.42 -10.55 -10.07
C ASP A 74 9.76 -11.84 -9.27
N PRO A 75 9.24 -13.02 -9.68
CA PRO A 75 8.26 -13.23 -10.74
C PRO A 75 6.88 -12.72 -10.35
N PHE A 76 6.07 -12.34 -11.34
CA PHE A 76 4.67 -12.03 -11.09
C PHE A 76 3.83 -13.31 -10.89
N ASN A 77 2.71 -13.17 -10.18
CA ASN A 77 1.75 -14.25 -10.00
C ASN A 77 0.95 -14.49 -11.29
N TYR A 78 1.16 -15.65 -11.90
CA TYR A 78 0.62 -16.00 -13.22
C TYR A 78 -0.90 -16.26 -13.24
N CYS A 79 -1.59 -16.18 -12.11
CA CYS A 79 -3.03 -16.43 -12.02
C CYS A 79 -3.91 -15.24 -12.46
N PHE A 80 -3.33 -14.06 -12.70
CA PHE A 80 -4.05 -12.90 -13.26
C PHE A 80 -3.54 -12.57 -14.66
N ASP A 81 -4.35 -11.80 -15.41
CA ASP A 81 -4.05 -11.44 -16.80
C ASP A 81 -2.69 -10.74 -16.93
N PRO A 82 -1.82 -11.16 -17.87
CA PRO A 82 -0.47 -10.59 -18.04
C PRO A 82 -0.46 -9.11 -18.44
N LEU A 83 -1.57 -8.51 -18.88
CA LEU A 83 -1.68 -7.06 -19.05
C LEU A 83 -1.72 -6.31 -17.72
N VAL A 84 -2.19 -6.92 -16.63
CA VAL A 84 -2.20 -6.30 -15.30
C VAL A 84 -0.78 -5.96 -14.81
N PRO A 85 0.19 -6.90 -14.74
CA PRO A 85 1.55 -6.58 -14.32
C PRO A 85 2.23 -5.60 -15.30
N LEU A 86 2.00 -5.71 -16.62
CA LEU A 86 2.51 -4.72 -17.57
C LEU A 86 1.93 -3.31 -17.36
N GLY A 87 0.64 -3.20 -17.03
CA GLY A 87 0.01 -1.93 -16.68
C GLY A 87 0.58 -1.32 -15.40
N ILE A 88 0.90 -2.15 -14.40
CA ILE A 88 1.59 -1.71 -13.18
C ILE A 88 3.00 -1.18 -13.52
N GLU A 89 3.73 -1.85 -14.41
CA GLU A 89 5.03 -1.37 -14.89
C GLU A 89 4.92 0.01 -15.54
N PHE A 90 3.92 0.22 -16.41
CA PHE A 90 3.70 1.52 -17.05
C PHE A 90 3.39 2.63 -16.05
N VAL A 91 2.46 2.39 -15.12
CA VAL A 91 2.11 3.38 -14.09
C VAL A 91 3.30 3.65 -13.17
N GLY A 92 4.01 2.60 -12.73
CA GLY A 92 5.20 2.73 -11.89
C GLY A 92 6.31 3.53 -12.57
N ALA A 93 6.62 3.23 -13.84
CA ALA A 93 7.61 3.98 -14.61
C ALA A 93 7.22 5.47 -14.75
N ALA A 94 5.93 5.77 -14.98
CA ALA A 94 5.45 7.14 -15.02
C ALA A 94 5.62 7.87 -13.67
N MET A 95 5.32 7.20 -12.55
CA MET A 95 5.52 7.75 -11.20
C MET A 95 6.99 8.11 -10.96
N HIS A 96 7.91 7.17 -11.21
CA HIS A 96 9.35 7.39 -11.01
C HIS A 96 9.92 8.45 -11.94
N SER A 97 9.48 8.47 -13.20
CA SER A 97 9.86 9.52 -14.16
C SER A 97 9.48 10.91 -13.65
N ARG A 98 8.30 11.04 -13.02
CA ARG A 98 7.87 12.31 -12.44
C ARG A 98 8.70 12.72 -11.24
N PHE A 99 9.05 11.78 -10.36
CA PHE A 99 9.94 12.08 -9.21
C PHE A 99 11.30 12.57 -9.68
N VAL A 100 11.91 11.91 -10.67
CA VAL A 100 13.19 12.31 -11.24
C VAL A 100 13.09 13.69 -11.90
N ALA A 101 12.06 13.93 -12.72
CA ALA A 101 11.86 15.22 -13.39
C ALA A 101 11.68 16.39 -12.40
N GLU A 102 11.12 16.13 -11.22
CA GLU A 102 10.95 17.12 -10.16
C GLU A 102 12.14 17.19 -9.18
N GLY A 103 13.22 16.44 -9.42
CA GLY A 103 14.38 16.40 -8.52
C GLY A 103 14.11 15.77 -7.15
N LYS A 104 13.09 14.92 -7.04
CA LYS A 104 12.68 14.25 -5.80
C LYS A 104 13.47 12.95 -5.59
N ALA A 105 14.50 13.02 -4.76
CA ALA A 105 15.30 11.85 -4.38
C ALA A 105 14.61 10.96 -3.33
N GLY A 106 15.15 9.75 -3.13
CA GLY A 106 14.74 8.84 -2.05
C GLY A 106 13.60 7.87 -2.40
N THR A 107 13.11 7.89 -3.64
CA THR A 107 12.14 6.90 -4.11
C THR A 107 12.83 5.60 -4.52
N THR A 108 12.21 4.46 -4.21
CA THR A 108 12.73 3.12 -4.55
C THR A 108 11.65 2.24 -5.18
N MET A 109 12.07 1.13 -5.81
CA MET A 109 11.21 0.14 -6.46
C MET A 109 11.87 -1.25 -6.45
N ARG A 110 11.12 -2.30 -6.83
CA ARG A 110 11.63 -3.68 -6.99
C ARG A 110 12.46 -4.14 -5.79
N SER A 111 13.78 -4.33 -5.95
CA SER A 111 14.70 -4.82 -4.92
C SER A 111 14.89 -3.89 -3.73
N GLY A 112 14.49 -2.62 -3.84
CA GLY A 112 14.45 -1.69 -2.71
C GLY A 112 13.40 -2.03 -1.65
N ALA A 113 12.48 -2.95 -1.95
CA ALA A 113 11.52 -3.48 -0.99
C ALA A 113 11.21 -4.96 -1.25
N ARG A 114 10.51 -5.61 -0.32
CA ARG A 114 10.16 -7.04 -0.42
C ARG A 114 8.79 -7.31 -1.06
N TYR A 115 8.15 -6.28 -1.63
CA TYR A 115 6.79 -6.40 -2.16
C TYR A 115 6.76 -7.17 -3.48
N SER A 116 5.86 -8.14 -3.57
CA SER A 116 5.57 -8.93 -4.77
C SER A 116 4.07 -8.97 -5.06
N THR A 117 3.68 -9.69 -6.09
CA THR A 117 2.28 -9.89 -6.50
C THR A 117 1.70 -11.25 -6.09
N TRP A 118 2.42 -12.03 -5.29
CA TRP A 118 2.01 -13.39 -4.88
C TRP A 118 1.04 -13.44 -3.70
N TRP A 119 1.01 -12.40 -2.87
CA TRP A 119 0.04 -12.34 -1.79
C TRP A 119 -1.30 -11.83 -2.32
N ASN A 120 -2.40 -12.51 -2.00
CA ASN A 120 -3.70 -12.24 -2.64
C ASN A 120 -4.74 -11.62 -1.68
N GLY A 121 -4.41 -11.39 -0.41
CA GLY A 121 -5.38 -10.95 0.62
C GLY A 121 -5.48 -9.44 0.85
N GLY A 122 -4.63 -8.62 0.22
CA GLY A 122 -4.63 -7.16 0.40
C GLY A 122 -5.50 -6.41 -0.59
N LEU A 123 -5.87 -5.17 -0.25
CA LEU A 123 -6.67 -4.26 -1.07
C LEU A 123 -6.13 -4.17 -2.49
N ARG A 124 -4.84 -3.85 -2.63
CA ARG A 124 -4.19 -3.75 -3.94
C ARG A 124 -4.22 -5.07 -4.71
N THR A 125 -4.00 -6.19 -4.05
CA THR A 125 -3.75 -7.49 -4.70
C THR A 125 -5.02 -8.18 -5.17
N THR A 126 -6.13 -8.02 -4.44
CA THR A 126 -7.42 -8.58 -4.87
C THR A 126 -7.86 -7.97 -6.20
N THR A 127 -7.55 -6.69 -6.43
CA THR A 127 -7.93 -5.98 -7.66
C THR A 127 -7.31 -6.55 -8.94
N TYR A 128 -6.19 -7.27 -8.82
CA TYR A 128 -5.53 -7.91 -9.97
C TYR A 128 -6.39 -8.98 -10.62
N TYR A 129 -7.18 -9.69 -9.81
CA TYR A 129 -8.13 -10.70 -10.26
C TYR A 129 -9.39 -10.11 -10.90
N HIS A 130 -9.50 -8.78 -10.89
CA HIS A 130 -10.59 -8.02 -11.50
C HIS A 130 -10.08 -7.06 -12.58
N ASN A 131 -8.90 -7.34 -13.15
CA ASN A 131 -8.30 -6.60 -14.26
C ASN A 131 -8.07 -5.10 -13.98
N MET A 132 -7.83 -4.74 -12.72
CA MET A 132 -7.54 -3.36 -12.32
C MET A 132 -6.06 -3.20 -12.00
N ILE A 133 -5.53 -1.99 -12.22
CA ILE A 133 -4.15 -1.64 -11.89
C ILE A 133 -4.06 -1.22 -10.43
N GLY A 134 -3.88 -2.20 -9.55
CA GLY A 134 -3.62 -1.98 -8.13
C GLY A 134 -2.16 -1.57 -7.86
N ILE A 135 -1.96 -0.37 -7.35
CA ILE A 135 -0.67 0.15 -6.88
C ILE A 135 -0.68 0.37 -5.37
N LEU A 136 0.50 0.25 -4.74
CA LEU A 136 0.70 0.70 -3.37
C LEU A 136 1.97 1.51 -3.27
N THR A 137 1.99 2.46 -2.35
CA THR A 137 3.21 3.16 -1.96
C THR A 137 3.42 3.04 -0.47
N GLU A 138 4.68 3.02 -0.06
CA GLU A 138 5.06 3.02 1.35
C GLU A 138 5.93 4.22 1.59
N THR A 139 5.31 5.27 2.13
CA THR A 139 6.01 6.53 2.42
C THR A 139 6.68 6.40 3.77
N ILE A 140 7.90 6.90 3.89
CA ILE A 140 8.55 7.00 5.20
C ILE A 140 7.67 7.78 6.17
N GLY A 141 7.71 7.34 7.42
CA GLY A 141 7.55 8.25 8.52
C GLY A 141 6.33 8.05 9.40
N ASN A 142 6.15 9.08 10.19
CA ASN A 142 5.15 9.37 11.19
C ASN A 142 4.86 10.87 11.04
N PRO A 143 3.73 11.41 11.51
CA PRO A 143 3.56 12.86 11.69
C PRO A 143 4.77 13.57 12.32
N THR A 144 5.58 12.88 13.12
CA THR A 144 6.85 13.38 13.66
C THR A 144 7.99 13.22 12.65
N PRO A 145 8.72 14.31 12.31
CA PRO A 145 9.93 14.23 11.49
C PRO A 145 10.95 13.24 12.04
N MET A 146 11.61 12.50 11.16
CA MET A 146 12.63 11.52 11.53
C MET A 146 13.78 11.52 10.52
N GLU A 147 14.98 11.17 10.99
CA GLU A 147 16.14 10.96 10.12
C GLU A 147 16.01 9.64 9.35
N ILE A 148 16.52 9.64 8.12
CA ILE A 148 16.58 8.45 7.28
C ILE A 148 17.94 7.79 7.52
N PRO A 149 17.98 6.54 8.03
CA PRO A 149 19.24 5.83 8.30
C PRO A 149 20.05 5.51 7.05
#